data_AF-A0A7L2TZL1-F1
#
_entry.id   AF-A0A7L2TZL1-F1
#
_cell.length_a   1.000
_cell.length_b   1.000
_cell.length_c   1.000
_cell.angle_alpha   90.00
_cell.angle_beta   90.00
_cell.angle_gamma   90.00
#
_symmetry.space_group_name_H-M   'P 1'
#
loop_
_entity.id
_entity.type
_entity.pdbx_description
1 polymer ?
#
loop_
_entity_poly.entity_id
_entity_poly.type
_entity_poly.pdbx_seq_one_letter_code
_entity_poly.pdbx_strand_id
1 'polypeptide(L)'
;MDTVYEKALPEERLFGILPNCSHAYCVGCIRKWRGSRDFQSAVIKACPECRITSSYYIPHKYWVSDVGEKEELIRTFKARMGKIRCKFFLRGHCPFRSECIYRHELPARRMLRHRRQRPKTPVVFIPSSSESSDEEDE
;
A
#
# COMPACT_ATOMS: atom_id res chain seq x y z
N MET A 1 -15.69 -30.61 6.24
CA MET A 1 -15.49 -29.17 6.56
C MET A 1 -15.24 -29.08 8.06
N ASP A 2 -14.13 -28.47 8.50
CA ASP A 2 -13.84 -28.29 9.92
C ASP A 2 -14.59 -27.09 10.51
N THR A 3 -15.31 -27.29 11.62
CA THR A 3 -15.97 -26.20 12.34
C THR A 3 -14.92 -25.39 13.11
N VAL A 4 -14.77 -24.10 12.77
CA VAL A 4 -13.77 -23.21 13.40
C VAL A 4 -13.93 -23.11 14.93
N TYR A 5 -15.16 -23.19 15.42
CA TYR A 5 -15.48 -23.10 16.85
C TYR A 5 -15.05 -24.32 17.67
N GLU A 6 -14.84 -25.47 17.03
CA GLU A 6 -14.50 -26.73 17.69
C GLU A 6 -12.99 -26.89 17.90
N LYS A 7 -12.17 -25.94 17.41
CA LYS A 7 -10.72 -26.03 17.53
C LYS A 7 -10.26 -25.92 18.98
N ALA A 8 -9.27 -26.73 19.34
CA ALA A 8 -8.75 -26.84 20.71
C ALA A 8 -8.17 -25.52 21.23
N LEU A 9 -7.50 -24.75 20.37
CA LEU A 9 -6.87 -23.49 20.73
C LEU A 9 -7.80 -22.29 20.44
N PRO A 10 -8.03 -21.39 21.40
CA PRO A 10 -8.82 -20.18 21.19
C PRO A 10 -8.32 -19.30 20.04
N GLU A 11 -7.01 -19.28 19.82
CA GLU A 11 -6.35 -18.53 18.73
C GLU A 11 -6.65 -19.09 17.34
N GLU A 12 -7.02 -20.37 17.26
CA GLU A 12 -7.42 -21.02 16.01
C GLU A 12 -8.91 -20.89 15.71
N ARG A 13 -9.71 -20.44 16.69
CA ARG A 13 -11.14 -20.12 16.54
C ARG A 13 -11.38 -18.77 15.89
N LEU A 14 -10.43 -18.31 15.08
CA LEU A 14 -10.50 -17.05 14.33
C LEU A 14 -10.74 -17.34 12.86
N PHE A 15 -11.55 -16.49 12.25
CA PHE A 15 -11.79 -16.45 10.82
C PHE A 15 -10.84 -15.45 10.17
N GLY A 16 -10.17 -15.87 9.10
CA GLY A 16 -9.48 -15.00 8.17
C GLY A 16 -10.45 -14.50 7.11
N ILE A 17 -10.93 -13.27 7.27
CA ILE A 17 -11.83 -12.61 6.32
C ILE A 17 -11.00 -12.03 5.19
N LEU A 18 -11.38 -12.31 3.94
CA LEU A 18 -10.73 -11.72 2.77
C LEU A 18 -11.40 -10.39 2.41
N PRO A 19 -10.64 -9.30 2.16
CA PRO A 19 -11.23 -8.00 1.86
C PRO A 19 -12.00 -7.99 0.52
N ASN A 20 -11.47 -8.70 -0.49
CA ASN A 20 -11.94 -8.59 -1.87
C ASN A 20 -13.00 -9.64 -2.26
N CYS A 21 -13.39 -10.54 -1.36
CA CYS A 21 -14.45 -11.54 -1.61
C CYS A 21 -15.22 -11.88 -0.33
N SER A 22 -16.43 -12.43 -0.43
CA SER A 22 -17.25 -12.83 0.73
C SER A 22 -16.77 -14.12 1.41
N HIS A 23 -15.78 -14.82 0.85
CA HIS A 23 -15.24 -16.04 1.44
C HIS A 23 -14.40 -15.74 2.70
N ALA A 24 -14.61 -16.55 3.73
CA ALA A 24 -13.79 -16.57 4.92
C ALA A 24 -13.39 -18.01 5.25
N TYR A 25 -12.22 -18.14 5.88
CA TYR A 25 -11.61 -19.42 6.22
C TYR A 25 -11.12 -19.39 7.65
N CYS A 26 -10.83 -20.55 8.24
CA CYS A 26 -10.08 -20.56 9.48
C CYS A 26 -8.71 -19.91 9.29
N VAL A 27 -8.18 -19.19 10.29
CA VAL A 27 -6.85 -18.52 10.18
C VAL A 27 -5.74 -19.53 9.82
N GLY A 28 -5.79 -20.75 10.38
CA GLY A 28 -4.85 -21.81 10.03
C GLY A 28 -4.93 -22.25 8.56
N CYS A 29 -6.14 -22.28 8.00
CA CYS A 29 -6.44 -22.71 6.63
C CYS A 29 -5.87 -21.70 5.63
N ILE A 30 -6.19 -20.41 5.82
CA ILE A 30 -5.68 -19.35 4.93
C ILE A 30 -4.16 -19.16 5.07
N ARG A 31 -3.58 -19.44 6.25
CA ARG A 31 -2.13 -19.43 6.46
C ARG A 31 -1.44 -20.56 5.69
N LYS A 32 -1.99 -21.77 5.72
CA LYS A 32 -1.49 -22.91 4.92
C LYS A 32 -1.58 -22.60 3.43
N TRP A 33 -2.72 -22.07 2.96
CA TRP A 33 -2.91 -21.68 1.56
C TRP A 33 -1.87 -20.65 1.09
N ARG A 34 -1.72 -19.55 1.83
CA ARG A 34 -0.76 -18.48 1.50
C ARG A 34 0.71 -18.90 1.68
N GLY A 35 0.96 -19.95 2.47
CA GLY A 35 2.29 -20.49 2.74
C GLY A 35 2.72 -21.63 1.80
N SER A 36 1.79 -22.17 1.00
CA SER A 36 2.12 -23.18 -0.01
C SER A 36 3.08 -22.60 -1.04
N ARG A 37 4.07 -23.39 -1.44
CA ARG A 37 5.05 -23.06 -2.48
C ARG A 37 4.74 -23.76 -3.80
N ASP A 38 3.66 -24.53 -3.84
CA ASP A 38 3.28 -25.40 -4.96
C ASP A 38 2.66 -24.58 -6.10
N PHE A 39 2.23 -23.35 -5.83
CA PHE A 39 1.56 -22.48 -6.78
C PHE A 39 2.26 -21.12 -6.94
N GLN A 40 2.00 -20.48 -8.08
CA GLN A 40 2.48 -19.12 -8.34
C GLN A 40 1.99 -18.13 -7.28
N SER A 41 2.78 -17.07 -7.04
CA SER A 41 2.49 -16.08 -5.99
C SER A 41 1.12 -15.39 -6.15
N ALA A 42 0.62 -15.25 -7.38
CA ALA A 42 -0.71 -14.70 -7.66
C ALA A 42 -1.84 -15.63 -7.17
N VAL A 43 -1.64 -16.94 -7.28
CA VAL A 43 -2.61 -17.97 -6.89
C VAL A 43 -2.70 -18.08 -5.37
N ILE A 44 -1.56 -18.18 -4.69
CA ILE A 44 -1.54 -18.31 -3.22
C ILE A 44 -2.02 -17.03 -2.51
N LYS A 45 -1.97 -15.86 -3.18
CA LYS A 45 -2.55 -14.60 -2.70
C LYS A 45 -4.03 -14.45 -3.03
N ALA A 46 -4.60 -15.35 -3.83
CA ALA A 46 -6.00 -15.33 -4.19
C ALA A 46 -6.85 -16.14 -3.22
N CYS A 47 -8.16 -15.91 -3.25
CA CYS A 47 -9.13 -16.78 -2.59
C CYS A 47 -9.06 -18.21 -3.17
N PRO A 48 -9.05 -19.26 -2.34
CA PRO A 48 -9.11 -20.66 -2.80
C PRO A 48 -10.29 -20.97 -3.73
N GLU A 49 -11.46 -20.37 -3.44
CA GLU A 49 -12.71 -20.62 -4.18
C GLU A 49 -12.85 -19.72 -5.41
N CYS A 50 -12.93 -18.40 -5.23
CA CYS A 50 -13.23 -17.49 -6.34
C CYS A 50 -12.00 -16.91 -7.05
N ARG A 51 -10.78 -17.23 -6.60
CA ARG A 51 -9.52 -16.75 -7.19
C ARG A 51 -9.37 -15.22 -7.27
N ILE A 52 -10.23 -14.47 -6.59
CA ILE A 52 -10.05 -13.03 -6.42
C ILE A 52 -8.80 -12.78 -5.59
N THR A 53 -7.89 -11.97 -6.11
CA THR A 53 -6.63 -11.62 -5.44
C THR A 53 -6.90 -10.78 -4.20
N SER A 54 -6.26 -11.13 -3.08
CA SER A 54 -6.30 -10.32 -1.86
C SER A 54 -4.91 -10.27 -1.24
N SER A 55 -4.32 -9.09 -1.13
CA SER A 55 -2.94 -8.94 -0.65
C SER A 55 -2.78 -9.31 0.85
N TYR A 56 -3.87 -9.27 1.62
CA TYR A 56 -3.91 -9.59 3.06
C TYR A 56 -5.25 -10.23 3.45
N TYR A 57 -5.33 -10.75 4.68
CA TYR A 57 -6.56 -11.22 5.31
C TYR A 57 -6.70 -10.57 6.70
N ILE A 58 -7.92 -10.47 7.20
CA ILE A 58 -8.23 -9.87 8.50
C ILE A 58 -8.63 -10.98 9.47
N PRO A 59 -7.87 -11.23 10.55
CA PRO A 59 -8.29 -12.15 11.60
C PRO A 59 -9.44 -11.52 12.40
N HIS A 60 -10.57 -12.21 12.47
CA HIS A 60 -11.77 -11.77 13.20
C HIS A 60 -12.41 -12.95 13.93
N LYS A 61 -13.09 -12.69 15.05
CA LYS A 61 -13.70 -13.74 15.88
C LYS A 61 -14.96 -14.33 15.25
N TYR A 62 -15.69 -13.51 14.49
CA TYR A 62 -16.95 -13.88 13.87
C TYR A 62 -16.84 -13.85 12.36
N TRP A 63 -17.59 -14.73 11.70
CA TRP A 63 -17.84 -14.64 10.28
C TRP A 63 -18.64 -13.36 9.99
N VAL A 64 -18.24 -12.61 8.97
CA VAL A 64 -18.93 -11.38 8.53
C VAL A 64 -19.49 -11.62 7.14
N SER A 65 -20.82 -11.72 7.05
CA SER A 65 -21.54 -11.87 5.76
C SER A 65 -21.99 -10.53 5.19
N ASP A 66 -22.27 -9.56 6.07
CA ASP A 66 -22.77 -8.25 5.66
C ASP A 66 -21.67 -7.41 5.01
N VAL A 67 -22.03 -6.71 3.93
CA VAL A 67 -21.08 -5.89 3.17
C VAL A 67 -20.67 -4.65 3.97
N GLY A 68 -21.61 -4.01 4.66
CA GLY A 68 -21.35 -2.81 5.46
C GLY A 68 -20.45 -3.09 6.66
N GLU A 69 -20.75 -4.15 7.43
CA GLU A 69 -19.90 -4.59 8.54
C GLU A 69 -18.50 -4.96 8.07
N LYS A 70 -18.40 -5.62 6.90
CA LYS A 70 -17.13 -6.02 6.32
C LYS A 70 -16.31 -4.80 5.88
N GLU A 71 -16.92 -3.82 5.23
CA GLU A 71 -16.26 -2.58 4.85
C GLU A 71 -15.73 -1.82 6.07
N GLU A 72 -16.53 -1.75 7.14
CA GLU A 72 -16.10 -1.16 8.41
C GLU A 72 -14.90 -1.91 9.00
N LEU A 73 -14.97 -3.23 9.02
CA LEU A 73 -13.87 -4.08 9.50
C LEU A 73 -12.59 -3.83 8.70
N ILE A 74 -12.69 -3.75 7.37
CA ILE A 74 -11.56 -3.44 6.49
C ILE A 74 -11.00 -2.06 6.79
N ARG A 75 -11.86 -1.06 6.95
CA ARG A 75 -11.48 0.33 7.23
C ARG A 75 -10.75 0.45 8.56
N THR A 76 -11.34 -0.08 9.62
CA THR A 76 -10.76 -0.08 10.97
C THR A 76 -9.45 -0.87 11.03
N PHE A 77 -9.37 -2.01 10.34
CA PHE A 77 -8.14 -2.80 10.26
C PHE A 77 -7.02 -2.06 9.53
N LYS A 78 -7.30 -1.48 8.36
CA LYS A 78 -6.34 -0.64 7.63
C LYS A 78 -5.86 0.55 8.46
N ALA A 79 -6.76 1.23 9.16
CA ALA A 79 -6.40 2.36 10.04
C ALA A 79 -5.49 1.92 11.19
N ARG A 80 -5.73 0.74 11.78
CA ARG A 80 -4.88 0.17 12.84
C ARG A 80 -3.50 -0.22 12.31
N MET A 81 -3.44 -0.91 11.15
CA MET A 81 -2.19 -1.34 10.53
C MET A 81 -1.36 -0.17 9.99
N GLY A 82 -2.02 0.88 9.50
CA GLY A 82 -1.39 2.12 9.03
C GLY A 82 -0.72 2.94 10.13
N LYS A 83 -0.88 2.58 11.42
CA LYS A 83 -0.09 3.13 12.53
C LYS A 83 1.24 2.41 12.72
N ILE A 84 1.34 1.17 12.26
CA ILE A 84 2.52 0.31 12.39
C ILE A 84 3.45 0.57 11.20
N ARG A 85 4.73 0.83 11.48
CA ARG A 85 5.74 1.04 10.43
C ARG A 85 6.00 -0.24 9.65
N CYS A 86 6.05 -0.14 8.34
CA CYS A 86 6.34 -1.28 7.47
C CYS A 86 7.82 -1.70 7.59
N LYS A 87 8.07 -2.88 8.17
CA LYS A 87 9.42 -3.45 8.31
C LYS A 87 10.14 -3.64 6.97
N PHE A 88 9.41 -3.97 5.90
CA PHE A 88 9.98 -4.13 4.55
C PHE A 88 10.35 -2.80 3.91
N PHE A 89 9.52 -1.77 4.12
CA PHE A 89 9.81 -0.42 3.65
C PHE A 89 11.04 0.17 4.33
N LEU A 90 11.19 -0.04 5.64
CA LEU A 90 12.39 0.35 6.38
C LEU A 90 13.67 -0.34 5.88
N ARG A 91 13.55 -1.53 5.28
CA ARG A 91 14.66 -2.25 4.61
C ARG A 91 14.90 -1.78 3.17
N GLY A 92 14.13 -0.84 2.66
CA GLY A 92 14.31 -0.20 1.35
C GLY A 92 13.36 -0.67 0.26
N HIS A 93 12.72 -1.85 0.37
CA HIS A 93 11.79 -2.34 -0.65
C HIS A 93 10.60 -3.08 -0.03
N CYS A 94 9.40 -2.53 -0.20
CA CYS A 94 8.15 -3.19 0.15
C CYS A 94 7.52 -3.87 -1.09
N PRO A 95 7.29 -5.19 -1.08
CA PRO A 95 6.71 -5.90 -2.21
C PRO A 95 5.25 -5.51 -2.50
N PHE A 96 4.58 -4.87 -1.53
CA PHE A 96 3.19 -4.42 -1.66
C PHE A 96 3.04 -2.97 -2.13
N ARG A 97 4.12 -2.18 -2.17
CA ARG A 97 4.13 -0.78 -2.65
C ARG A 97 2.94 0.04 -2.10
N SER A 98 2.03 0.49 -2.96
CA SER A 98 0.84 1.29 -2.60
C SER A 98 -0.28 0.49 -1.93
N GLU A 99 -0.30 -0.83 -2.08
CA GLU A 99 -1.28 -1.71 -1.44
C GLU A 99 -0.84 -2.18 -0.04
N CYS A 100 0.27 -1.66 0.48
CA CYS A 100 0.74 -2.07 1.80
C CYS A 100 -0.22 -1.57 2.89
N ILE A 101 -0.65 -2.51 3.76
CA ILE A 101 -1.47 -2.18 4.93
C ILE A 101 -0.70 -1.42 6.02
N TYR A 102 0.64 -1.38 5.94
CA TYR A 102 1.51 -0.77 6.93
C TYR A 102 2.02 0.60 6.47
N ARG A 103 2.38 1.46 7.43
CA ARG A 103 2.87 2.82 7.17
C ARG A 103 4.22 2.82 6.44
N HIS A 104 4.27 3.46 5.29
CA HIS A 104 5.49 3.76 4.53
C HIS A 104 5.96 5.17 4.86
N GLU A 105 6.67 5.33 5.98
CA GLU A 105 7.27 6.61 6.35
C GLU A 105 8.78 6.50 6.21
N LEU A 106 9.39 7.32 5.35
CA LEU A 106 10.85 7.47 5.36
C LEU A 106 11.24 8.25 6.61
N PRO A 107 12.31 7.87 7.33
CA PRO A 107 12.92 8.78 8.28
C PRO A 107 13.27 10.08 7.55
N ALA A 108 12.82 11.21 8.08
CA ALA A 108 12.90 12.54 7.46
C ALA A 108 14.34 13.00 7.09
N ARG A 109 15.38 12.25 7.46
CA ARG A 109 16.80 12.58 7.23
C ARG A 109 17.37 12.25 5.84
N ARG A 110 16.55 11.91 4.84
CA ARG A 110 17.01 11.86 3.42
C ARG A 110 16.18 12.70 2.46
N MET A 111 15.48 13.73 2.94
CA MET A 111 14.84 14.76 2.11
C MET A 111 15.82 15.88 1.70
N LEU A 112 17.08 15.54 1.38
CA LEU A 112 18.04 16.45 0.77
C LEU A 112 18.74 15.76 -0.40
N ARG A 113 18.02 15.52 -1.52
CA ARG A 113 18.63 15.38 -2.86
C ARG A 113 17.65 15.24 -4.03
N HIS A 114 16.48 15.89 -3.98
CA HIS A 114 15.80 16.31 -5.22
C HIS A 114 15.74 17.84 -5.24
N ARG A 115 16.93 18.44 -5.28
CA ARG A 115 17.10 19.87 -5.56
C ARG A 115 16.75 20.07 -7.04
N ARG A 116 15.52 20.55 -7.27
CA ARG A 116 15.11 21.49 -8.32
C ARG A 116 15.40 21.06 -9.76
N GLN A 117 14.40 20.49 -10.44
CA GLN A 117 14.32 20.67 -11.89
C GLN A 117 13.52 21.96 -12.20
N ARG A 118 14.24 22.93 -12.80
CA ARG A 118 13.83 24.14 -13.55
C ARG A 118 13.23 25.31 -12.73
N PRO A 119 13.66 26.55 -13.04
CA PRO A 119 13.20 27.27 -14.24
C PRO A 119 14.32 27.59 -15.24
N LYS A 120 14.01 27.54 -16.54
CA LYS A 120 14.83 28.14 -17.61
C LYS A 120 14.34 29.57 -17.82
N THR A 121 15.20 30.57 -17.63
CA THR A 121 15.32 31.80 -18.43
C THR A 121 16.46 32.65 -17.86
N PRO A 122 17.53 32.94 -18.60
CA PRO A 122 18.41 34.06 -18.27
C PRO A 122 17.74 35.36 -18.74
N VAL A 123 17.63 36.30 -17.81
CA VAL A 123 17.24 37.69 -18.03
C VAL A 123 18.35 38.35 -18.86
N VAL A 124 18.06 38.77 -20.08
CA VAL A 124 18.94 39.67 -20.83
C VAL A 124 18.61 41.11 -20.42
N PHE A 125 19.61 41.76 -19.84
CA PHE A 125 19.64 43.15 -19.45
C PHE A 125 19.31 44.06 -20.64
N ILE A 126 18.38 44.99 -20.44
CA ILE A 126 18.19 46.15 -21.30
C ILE A 126 18.91 47.32 -20.62
N PRO A 127 19.97 47.91 -21.20
CA PRO A 127 20.42 49.24 -20.82
C PRO A 127 19.76 50.25 -21.75
N SER A 128 18.98 51.17 -21.17
CA SER A 128 18.62 52.44 -21.82
C SER A 128 19.46 53.56 -21.23
N SER A 129 20.01 54.40 -22.10
CA SER A 129 20.34 55.86 -21.98
C SER A 129 21.51 56.12 -22.95
N SER A 130 21.31 56.60 -24.18
CA SER A 130 20.99 57.97 -24.65
C SER A 130 22.24 58.85 -24.87
N GLU A 131 22.21 59.65 -25.97
CA GLU A 131 23.14 60.71 -26.45
C GLU A 131 24.19 60.27 -27.51
N SER A 132 24.52 60.94 -28.62
CA SER A 132 23.98 62.02 -29.50
C SER A 132 25.03 62.18 -30.64
N SER A 133 24.64 62.74 -31.80
CA SER A 133 25.48 63.37 -32.85
C SER A 133 26.19 62.45 -33.85
N ASP A 134 26.38 62.79 -35.13
CA ASP A 134 25.91 63.80 -36.10
C ASP A 134 26.56 63.38 -37.48
N GLU A 135 26.01 63.88 -38.59
CA GLU A 135 26.58 64.04 -39.97
C GLU A 135 26.59 62.84 -40.95
N GLU A 136 25.83 62.91 -42.08
CA GLU A 136 26.18 63.38 -43.47
C GLU A 136 27.16 62.41 -44.18
N ASP A 137 27.11 61.99 -45.45
CA ASP A 137 26.31 62.23 -46.66
C ASP A 137 26.73 61.13 -47.69
N GLU A 138 26.03 61.09 -48.84
CA GLU A 138 26.32 60.40 -50.12
C GLU A 138 26.08 58.89 -50.32
#